data_AF-A0A2M7XZR8-F1
#
_entry.id   AF-A0A2M7XZR8-F1
#
_cell.length_a   1.000
_cell.length_b   1.000
_cell.length_c   1.000
_cell.angle_alpha   90.00
_cell.angle_beta   90.00
_cell.angle_gamma   90.00
#
_symmetry.space_group_name_H-M   'P 1'
#
loop_
_entity.id
_entity.type
_entity.pdbx_description
1 polymer ?
#
loop_
_entity_poly.entity_id
_entity_poly.type
_entity_poly.pdbx_seq_one_letter_code
_entity_poly.pdbx_strand_id
1 'polypeptide(L)'
;MAAPQGAPAASRLLMSGNEAVARAVWESGARVATAYPGTPSTEMLETLAGYPDLYCEWSVNEKVSLEVAIGASMAGSRAFCAMKHVGVNVAADALMTLTLTGTVGGLVVAIADDVGLSSSQNEQDSRFWGRFAHLPILEAADSQEAYEMALYGFELSELFQCPVLLRMTTRVCHVRAVVAAGHRVDRPATGFVKDPARWVMVPGNAARRIPLMYERERRLREFSEDSPLNVLHPGTDRRVGFVASGPAWLHVREAFPASPVLKLGLSHPLALAKARRLAEMVERLVVIEETEPLIENELKAAGIDAHGKDILPRFGELAPATIRPAVLRLIGEAVPEPATEAHPVFPRPPTMCVACPHLGVYYTLSQLRNVIIAGDIGCYTLGAGHPWNALDSTICMGASMGMALGLDKGRAASDANKKVVAVIGDSTFLHMGMQGLADITWNRGNVTVLILDNRAVGMTGGQDNPATGRDIRGNPAPRIDFAKLVEALGVRRERIRVVDPYQLPVLFKALREETKIEEPSVIITNQPCVLIGDYEKLNPYRVIDEECTGCGNCFEVGCPAIHLTRREKVVKPSGKEVELMFARIETEACTGCGLCVQPCAPEAIVHLAPVIKPVVPIRPL
;
A
#
# COMPACT_ATOMS: atom_id res chain seq x y z
N MET A 1 -17.87 4.71 5.51
CA MET A 1 -18.97 5.14 4.63
C MET A 1 -19.96 3.99 4.54
N ALA A 2 -21.27 4.22 4.62
CA ALA A 2 -22.24 3.14 4.41
C ALA A 2 -22.06 2.61 2.98
N ALA A 3 -21.81 1.31 2.82
CA ALA A 3 -21.81 0.68 1.50
C ALA A 3 -23.11 1.05 0.77
N PRO A 4 -23.08 1.34 -0.53
CA PRO A 4 -24.29 1.67 -1.26
C PRO A 4 -25.29 0.53 -1.05
N GLN A 5 -26.37 0.82 -0.32
CA GLN A 5 -27.49 -0.09 -0.11
C GLN A 5 -27.89 -0.65 -1.46
N GLY A 6 -28.02 -1.98 -1.54
CA GLY A 6 -28.18 -2.76 -2.77
C GLY A 6 -29.05 -2.05 -3.79
N ALA A 7 -28.40 -1.32 -4.71
CA ALA A 7 -29.10 -0.62 -5.78
C ALA A 7 -29.85 -1.65 -6.63
N PRO A 8 -31.11 -1.38 -7.01
CA PRO A 8 -31.90 -2.30 -7.83
C PRO A 8 -31.19 -2.61 -9.16
N ALA A 9 -31.48 -3.79 -9.73
CA ALA A 9 -30.85 -4.29 -10.96
C ALA A 9 -30.90 -3.28 -12.13
N ALA A 10 -29.88 -3.30 -13.00
CA ALA A 10 -29.71 -2.36 -14.10
C ALA A 10 -29.59 -0.89 -13.62
N SER A 11 -28.81 -0.66 -12.58
CA SER A 11 -28.56 0.66 -12.01
C SER A 11 -27.36 1.34 -12.67
N ARG A 12 -27.50 2.64 -12.96
CA ARG A 12 -26.38 3.52 -13.28
C ARG A 12 -25.85 4.14 -12.00
N LEU A 13 -24.67 3.75 -11.57
CA LEU A 13 -24.08 4.13 -10.28
C LEU A 13 -22.81 4.92 -10.50
N LEU A 14 -22.61 5.99 -9.73
CA LEU A 14 -21.33 6.70 -9.71
C LEU A 14 -20.36 5.93 -8.81
N MET A 15 -19.39 5.25 -9.43
CA MET A 15 -18.47 4.32 -8.76
C MET A 15 -17.03 4.62 -9.14
N SER A 16 -16.11 4.44 -8.19
CA SER A 16 -14.68 4.36 -8.48
C SER A 16 -14.35 3.04 -9.17
N GLY A 17 -13.16 2.90 -9.76
CA GLY A 17 -12.72 1.59 -10.26
C GLY A 17 -12.72 0.51 -9.18
N ASN A 18 -12.32 0.85 -7.94
CA ASN A 18 -12.36 -0.09 -6.82
C ASN A 18 -13.79 -0.54 -6.48
N GLU A 19 -14.73 0.40 -6.41
CA GLU A 19 -16.16 0.12 -6.16
C GLU A 19 -16.77 -0.71 -7.31
N ALA A 20 -16.36 -0.44 -8.55
CA ALA A 20 -16.81 -1.13 -9.74
C ALA A 20 -16.32 -2.58 -9.80
N VAL A 21 -15.05 -2.84 -9.49
CA VAL A 21 -14.50 -4.21 -9.35
C VAL A 21 -15.18 -4.94 -8.21
N ALA A 22 -15.35 -4.31 -7.05
CA ALA A 22 -16.07 -4.91 -5.92
C ALA A 22 -17.49 -5.35 -6.33
N ARG A 23 -18.22 -4.47 -7.02
CA ARG A 23 -19.56 -4.77 -7.52
C ARG A 23 -19.53 -5.97 -8.48
N ALA A 24 -18.62 -5.98 -9.44
CA ALA A 24 -18.46 -7.08 -10.41
C ALA A 24 -18.12 -8.42 -9.75
N VAL A 25 -17.21 -8.42 -8.78
CA VAL A 25 -16.84 -9.63 -8.01
C VAL A 25 -18.06 -10.19 -7.31
N TRP A 26 -18.85 -9.35 -6.63
CA TRP A 26 -20.10 -9.80 -6.02
C TRP A 26 -21.11 -10.29 -7.08
N GLU A 27 -21.27 -9.60 -8.20
CA GLU A 27 -22.21 -10.02 -9.24
C GLU A 27 -21.81 -11.33 -9.93
N SER A 28 -20.52 -11.65 -9.99
CA SER A 28 -19.99 -12.87 -10.59
C SER A 28 -20.38 -14.17 -9.87
N GLY A 29 -20.99 -14.07 -8.67
CA GLY A 29 -21.24 -15.20 -7.80
C GLY A 29 -20.03 -15.65 -6.99
N ALA A 30 -18.99 -14.82 -6.89
CA ALA A 30 -17.85 -15.10 -6.01
C ALA A 30 -18.32 -15.31 -4.56
N ARG A 31 -17.67 -16.24 -3.88
CA ARG A 31 -17.99 -16.66 -2.51
C ARG A 31 -16.90 -16.33 -1.51
N VAL A 32 -15.68 -16.06 -1.97
CA VAL A 32 -14.53 -15.67 -1.14
C VAL A 32 -13.81 -14.48 -1.76
N ALA A 33 -13.54 -13.46 -0.96
CA ALA A 33 -12.72 -12.32 -1.31
C ALA A 33 -11.70 -12.04 -0.19
N THR A 34 -10.44 -11.86 -0.54
CA THR A 34 -9.37 -11.63 0.43
C THR A 34 -8.45 -10.49 -0.03
N ALA A 35 -7.83 -9.80 0.92
CA ALA A 35 -6.79 -8.83 0.64
C ALA A 35 -5.94 -8.58 1.91
N TYR A 36 -4.80 -7.92 1.71
CA TYR A 36 -4.13 -7.15 2.77
C TYR A 36 -4.30 -5.66 2.44
N PRO A 37 -4.53 -4.76 3.43
CA PRO A 37 -4.74 -3.34 3.15
C PRO A 37 -3.53 -2.69 2.45
N GLY A 38 -3.78 -2.00 1.35
CA GLY A 38 -2.73 -1.37 0.54
C GLY A 38 -3.30 -0.44 -0.53
N THR A 39 -3.13 0.86 -0.36
CA THR A 39 -3.51 1.88 -1.36
C THR A 39 -2.69 1.68 -2.64
N PRO A 40 -3.31 1.70 -3.83
CA PRO A 40 -4.68 2.15 -4.12
C PRO A 40 -5.74 1.03 -4.24
N SER A 41 -5.52 -0.17 -3.67
CA SER A 41 -6.44 -1.32 -3.80
C SER A 41 -7.43 -1.53 -2.65
N THR A 42 -7.19 -0.89 -1.50
CA THR A 42 -7.88 -1.15 -0.21
C THR A 42 -9.41 -1.14 -0.32
N GLU A 43 -9.98 -0.15 -1.02
CA GLU A 43 -11.43 0.07 -1.07
C GLU A 43 -12.19 -1.05 -1.79
N MET A 44 -11.49 -1.88 -2.59
CA MET A 44 -12.13 -3.05 -3.24
C MET A 44 -12.70 -4.00 -2.19
N LEU A 45 -11.89 -4.39 -1.20
CA LEU A 45 -12.31 -5.35 -0.20
C LEU A 45 -13.26 -4.72 0.84
N GLU A 46 -13.04 -3.46 1.22
CA GLU A 46 -13.97 -2.73 2.11
C GLU A 46 -15.38 -2.64 1.51
N THR A 47 -15.46 -2.34 0.21
CA THR A 47 -16.74 -2.31 -0.50
C THR A 47 -17.35 -3.71 -0.57
N LEU A 48 -16.53 -4.74 -0.85
CA LEU A 48 -16.98 -6.13 -0.92
C LEU A 48 -17.55 -6.65 0.41
N ALA A 49 -16.95 -6.28 1.53
CA ALA A 49 -17.39 -6.69 2.86
C ALA A 49 -18.82 -6.23 3.20
N GLY A 50 -19.30 -5.17 2.54
CA GLY A 50 -20.66 -4.66 2.65
C GLY A 50 -21.72 -5.45 1.89
N TYR A 51 -21.33 -6.36 0.99
CA TYR A 51 -22.27 -7.20 0.24
C TYR A 51 -22.58 -8.52 0.97
N PRO A 52 -23.83 -9.04 0.84
CA PRO A 52 -24.22 -10.32 1.43
C PRO A 52 -23.68 -11.51 0.61
N ASP A 53 -23.79 -12.71 1.20
CA ASP A 53 -23.51 -13.99 0.52
C ASP A 53 -22.08 -14.14 -0.04
N LEU A 54 -21.14 -13.41 0.56
CA LEU A 54 -19.72 -13.42 0.27
C LEU A 54 -18.94 -13.50 1.59
N TYR A 55 -17.92 -14.34 1.66
CA TYR A 55 -16.94 -14.30 2.75
C TYR A 55 -15.84 -13.30 2.38
N CYS A 56 -15.57 -12.35 3.28
CA CYS A 56 -14.49 -11.36 3.12
C CYS A 56 -13.58 -11.41 4.34
N GLU A 57 -12.28 -11.27 4.14
CA GLU A 57 -11.33 -11.11 5.24
C GLU A 57 -10.15 -10.21 4.87
N TRP A 58 -9.71 -9.41 5.84
CA TRP A 58 -8.34 -8.92 5.87
C TRP A 58 -7.44 -10.06 6.31
N SER A 59 -6.59 -10.53 5.39
CA SER A 59 -5.55 -11.50 5.73
C SER A 59 -4.32 -10.79 6.31
N VAL A 60 -3.41 -11.56 6.91
CA VAL A 60 -2.22 -10.98 7.58
C VAL A 60 -1.19 -10.41 6.60
N ASN A 61 -1.13 -10.94 5.39
CA ASN A 61 -0.32 -10.45 4.27
C ASN A 61 -0.88 -10.98 2.94
N GLU A 62 -0.31 -10.53 1.83
CA GLU A 62 -0.77 -10.85 0.47
C GLU A 62 -0.54 -12.32 0.10
N LYS A 63 0.49 -12.97 0.65
CA LYS A 63 0.70 -14.41 0.47
C LYS A 63 -0.45 -15.21 1.05
N VAL A 64 -0.78 -14.98 2.33
CA VAL A 64 -1.88 -15.66 3.01
C VAL A 64 -3.22 -15.32 2.33
N SER A 65 -3.41 -14.06 1.93
CA SER A 65 -4.58 -13.64 1.15
C SER A 65 -4.75 -14.47 -0.12
N LEU A 66 -3.70 -14.63 -0.91
CA LEU A 66 -3.74 -15.41 -2.14
C LEU A 66 -3.94 -16.91 -1.85
N GLU A 67 -3.32 -17.46 -0.80
CA GLU A 67 -3.50 -18.86 -0.40
C GLU A 67 -4.96 -19.19 -0.03
N VAL A 68 -5.65 -18.29 0.67
CA VAL A 68 -7.08 -18.44 0.97
C VAL A 68 -7.91 -18.43 -0.31
N ALA A 69 -7.63 -17.52 -1.25
CA ALA A 69 -8.31 -17.46 -2.54
C ALA A 69 -8.04 -18.70 -3.40
N ILE A 70 -6.81 -19.23 -3.37
CA ILE A 70 -6.42 -20.51 -4.01
C ILE A 70 -7.23 -21.65 -3.42
N GLY A 71 -7.31 -21.77 -2.10
CA GLY A 71 -8.09 -22.81 -1.43
C GLY A 71 -9.56 -22.78 -1.81
N ALA A 72 -10.15 -21.58 -1.88
CA ALA A 72 -11.54 -21.38 -2.34
C ALA A 72 -11.73 -21.79 -3.81
N SER A 73 -10.80 -21.41 -4.69
CA SER A 73 -10.80 -21.82 -6.10
C SER A 73 -10.68 -23.33 -6.25
N MET A 74 -9.79 -23.98 -5.49
CA MET A 74 -9.62 -25.44 -5.47
C MET A 74 -10.88 -26.18 -5.01
N ALA A 75 -11.65 -25.59 -4.10
CA ALA A 75 -12.95 -26.09 -3.67
C ALA A 75 -14.09 -25.86 -4.68
N GLY A 76 -13.79 -25.22 -5.82
CA GLY A 76 -14.74 -24.98 -6.90
C GLY A 76 -15.54 -23.68 -6.77
N SER A 77 -15.18 -22.80 -5.83
CA SER A 77 -15.81 -21.47 -5.70
C SER A 77 -15.08 -20.43 -6.53
N ARG A 78 -15.80 -19.46 -7.09
CA ARG A 78 -15.16 -18.23 -7.58
C ARG A 78 -14.57 -17.46 -6.41
N ALA A 79 -13.33 -17.01 -6.55
CA ALA A 79 -12.56 -16.34 -5.52
C ALA A 79 -11.84 -15.10 -6.05
N PHE A 80 -11.68 -14.09 -5.20
CA PHE A 80 -11.04 -12.82 -5.54
C PHE A 80 -9.93 -12.49 -4.54
N CYS A 81 -8.81 -11.99 -5.05
CA CYS A 81 -7.73 -11.47 -4.21
C CYS A 81 -7.33 -10.08 -4.72
N ALA A 82 -7.27 -9.08 -3.84
CA ALA A 82 -6.78 -7.75 -4.20
C ALA A 82 -5.47 -7.42 -3.48
N MET A 83 -4.58 -6.73 -4.18
CA MET A 83 -3.34 -6.19 -3.63
C MET A 83 -2.82 -5.04 -4.51
N LYS A 84 -1.85 -4.29 -3.98
CA LYS A 84 -1.03 -3.40 -4.83
C LYS A 84 0.16 -4.16 -5.41
N HIS A 85 0.82 -3.58 -6.42
CA HIS A 85 1.99 -4.16 -7.11
C HIS A 85 3.04 -4.78 -6.17
N VAL A 86 3.48 -4.10 -5.09
CA VAL A 86 4.46 -4.70 -4.16
C VAL A 86 3.93 -5.92 -3.40
N GLY A 87 2.62 -6.03 -3.24
CA GLY A 87 1.97 -7.18 -2.62
C GLY A 87 2.13 -8.45 -3.44
N VAL A 88 2.24 -8.33 -4.78
CA VAL A 88 2.53 -9.46 -5.66
C VAL A 88 3.91 -10.03 -5.38
N ASN A 89 4.88 -9.18 -5.01
CA ASN A 89 6.22 -9.64 -4.61
C ASN A 89 6.15 -10.55 -3.38
N VAL A 90 5.28 -10.21 -2.42
CA VAL A 90 5.04 -11.01 -1.21
C VAL A 90 4.32 -12.32 -1.56
N ALA A 91 3.34 -12.25 -2.47
CA ALA A 91 2.53 -13.40 -2.87
C ALA A 91 3.17 -14.30 -3.96
N ALA A 92 4.33 -13.92 -4.49
CA ALA A 92 4.93 -14.51 -5.69
C ALA A 92 5.14 -16.03 -5.57
N ASP A 93 5.55 -16.52 -4.41
CA ASP A 93 5.75 -17.96 -4.17
C ASP A 93 4.46 -18.78 -4.40
N ALA A 94 3.34 -18.31 -3.86
CA ALA A 94 2.04 -18.93 -4.06
C ALA A 94 1.55 -18.77 -5.51
N LEU A 95 1.74 -17.58 -6.12
CA LEU A 95 1.35 -17.30 -7.50
C LEU A 95 2.09 -18.18 -8.52
N MET A 96 3.41 -18.36 -8.34
CA MET A 96 4.23 -19.16 -9.24
C MET A 96 3.94 -20.65 -9.14
N THR A 97 3.44 -21.13 -8.01
CA THR A 97 2.95 -22.51 -7.89
C THR A 97 1.58 -22.66 -8.57
N LEU A 98 0.73 -21.65 -8.41
CA LEU A 98 -0.64 -21.62 -8.94
C LEU A 98 -0.69 -21.68 -10.47
N THR A 99 0.31 -21.16 -11.18
CA THR A 99 0.36 -21.29 -12.65
C THR A 99 0.39 -22.75 -13.12
N LEU A 100 0.98 -23.65 -12.31
CA LEU A 100 1.06 -25.07 -12.60
C LEU A 100 -0.17 -25.82 -12.10
N THR A 101 -0.65 -25.58 -10.88
CA THR A 101 -1.83 -26.30 -10.35
C THR A 101 -3.12 -25.87 -11.07
N GLY A 102 -3.18 -24.61 -11.49
CA GLY A 102 -4.34 -24.00 -12.10
C GLY A 102 -5.51 -23.83 -11.12
N THR A 103 -6.67 -23.48 -11.65
CA THR A 103 -7.89 -23.17 -10.88
C THR A 103 -9.03 -24.14 -11.22
N VAL A 104 -10.02 -24.26 -10.33
CA VAL A 104 -11.29 -24.97 -10.62
C VAL A 104 -12.43 -23.96 -10.68
N GLY A 105 -12.71 -23.27 -9.57
CA GLY A 105 -13.52 -22.06 -9.61
C GLY A 105 -12.69 -20.87 -10.11
N GLY A 106 -13.29 -19.94 -10.85
CA GLY A 106 -12.56 -18.79 -11.39
C GLY A 106 -11.86 -17.97 -10.29
N LEU A 107 -10.61 -17.57 -10.54
CA LEU A 107 -9.82 -16.74 -9.64
C LEU A 107 -9.33 -15.50 -10.36
N VAL A 108 -9.75 -14.34 -9.87
CA VAL A 108 -9.26 -13.03 -10.33
C VAL A 108 -8.37 -12.44 -9.25
N VAL A 109 -7.16 -12.05 -9.64
CA VAL A 109 -6.20 -11.33 -8.79
C VAL A 109 -6.12 -9.90 -9.30
N ALA A 110 -6.72 -8.96 -8.56
CA ALA A 110 -6.62 -7.55 -8.87
C ALA A 110 -5.31 -6.98 -8.33
N ILE A 111 -4.57 -6.30 -9.21
CA ILE A 111 -3.29 -5.69 -8.89
C ILE A 111 -3.34 -4.20 -9.21
N ALA A 112 -3.16 -3.39 -8.18
CA ALA A 112 -3.14 -1.94 -8.31
C ALA A 112 -1.69 -1.39 -8.38
N ASP A 113 -1.28 -0.94 -9.55
CA ASP A 113 0.03 -0.34 -9.81
C ASP A 113 0.00 1.15 -9.43
N ASP A 114 0.95 1.57 -8.60
CA ASP A 114 1.08 2.97 -8.13
C ASP A 114 2.04 3.76 -9.03
N VAL A 115 1.62 3.94 -10.28
CA VAL A 115 2.35 4.72 -11.28
C VAL A 115 2.54 6.15 -10.76
N GLY A 116 3.78 6.62 -10.76
CA GLY A 116 4.19 7.92 -10.22
C GLY A 116 4.42 7.96 -8.71
N LEU A 117 4.37 6.83 -7.99
CA LEU A 117 4.80 6.71 -6.58
C LEU A 117 4.02 7.59 -5.60
N SER A 118 2.69 7.59 -5.68
CA SER A 118 1.88 8.42 -4.77
C SER A 118 1.93 7.92 -3.32
N SER A 119 2.11 6.62 -3.10
CA SER A 119 1.97 5.96 -1.80
C SER A 119 2.89 4.73 -1.62
N SER A 120 3.88 4.57 -2.51
CA SER A 120 4.74 3.37 -2.58
C SER A 120 6.23 3.73 -2.56
N GLN A 121 7.06 2.78 -2.16
CA GLN A 121 8.52 2.94 -2.03
C GLN A 121 9.25 2.83 -3.36
N ASN A 122 8.63 2.17 -4.34
CA ASN A 122 9.16 1.93 -5.67
C ASN A 122 8.00 1.80 -6.67
N GLU A 123 8.31 2.08 -7.93
CA GLU A 123 7.39 2.02 -9.06
C GLU A 123 7.66 0.69 -9.76
N GLN A 124 6.61 -0.10 -10.00
CA GLN A 124 6.73 -1.41 -10.62
C GLN A 124 5.65 -1.59 -11.68
N ASP A 125 5.95 -2.48 -12.61
CA ASP A 125 5.04 -2.87 -13.68
C ASP A 125 4.58 -4.31 -13.50
N SER A 126 3.33 -4.49 -13.08
CA SER A 126 2.80 -5.83 -12.81
C SER A 126 2.61 -6.67 -14.08
N ARG A 127 2.78 -6.10 -15.27
CA ARG A 127 2.72 -6.89 -16.53
C ARG A 127 3.86 -7.91 -16.61
N PHE A 128 4.99 -7.66 -15.96
CA PHE A 128 6.06 -8.65 -15.86
C PHE A 128 5.65 -9.90 -15.09
N TRP A 129 4.75 -9.78 -14.11
CA TRP A 129 4.25 -10.95 -13.38
C TRP A 129 3.43 -11.86 -14.28
N GLY A 130 2.53 -11.32 -15.11
CA GLY A 130 1.77 -12.16 -16.04
C GLY A 130 2.67 -12.84 -17.07
N ARG A 131 3.69 -12.14 -17.57
CA ARG A 131 4.67 -12.74 -18.48
C ARG A 131 5.52 -13.82 -17.81
N PHE A 132 6.04 -13.55 -16.61
CA PHE A 132 6.87 -14.51 -15.88
C PHE A 132 6.08 -15.73 -15.42
N ALA A 133 4.82 -15.53 -15.02
CA ALA A 133 3.93 -16.59 -14.55
C ALA A 133 3.13 -17.27 -15.68
N HIS A 134 3.22 -16.82 -16.93
CA HIS A 134 2.42 -17.32 -18.06
C HIS A 134 0.89 -17.20 -17.82
N LEU A 135 0.45 -16.03 -17.35
CA LEU A 135 -0.94 -15.73 -16.93
C LEU A 135 -1.54 -14.57 -17.72
N PRO A 136 -2.83 -14.64 -18.08
CA PRO A 136 -3.50 -13.55 -18.80
C PRO A 136 -3.62 -12.29 -17.94
N ILE A 137 -3.43 -11.12 -18.57
CA ILE A 137 -3.55 -9.80 -17.91
C ILE A 137 -4.63 -8.97 -18.59
N LEU A 138 -5.62 -8.56 -17.82
CA LEU A 138 -6.66 -7.61 -18.21
C LEU A 138 -6.30 -6.19 -17.73
N GLU A 139 -6.53 -5.18 -18.57
CA GLU A 139 -6.19 -3.78 -18.29
C GLU A 139 -7.36 -2.83 -18.57
N ALA A 140 -8.04 -2.42 -17.51
CA ALA A 140 -9.18 -1.51 -17.60
C ALA A 140 -8.74 -0.06 -17.79
N ALA A 141 -9.37 0.67 -18.70
CA ALA A 141 -9.10 2.09 -18.90
C ALA A 141 -9.91 3.01 -17.98
N ASP A 142 -11.08 2.57 -17.52
CA ASP A 142 -11.99 3.31 -16.65
C ASP A 142 -12.79 2.38 -15.71
N SER A 143 -13.70 2.96 -14.93
CA SER A 143 -14.51 2.21 -13.97
C SER A 143 -15.50 1.24 -14.63
N GLN A 144 -16.04 1.54 -15.82
CA GLN A 144 -16.96 0.63 -16.51
C GLN A 144 -16.21 -0.60 -17.02
N GLU A 145 -15.05 -0.40 -17.62
CA GLU A 145 -14.20 -1.52 -18.04
C GLU A 145 -13.67 -2.32 -16.87
N ALA A 146 -13.34 -1.68 -15.75
CA ALA A 146 -12.92 -2.40 -14.55
C ALA A 146 -14.01 -3.37 -14.06
N TYR A 147 -15.27 -2.93 -14.10
CA TYR A 147 -16.43 -3.78 -13.79
C TYR A 147 -16.59 -4.93 -14.80
N GLU A 148 -16.58 -4.63 -16.11
CA GLU A 148 -16.77 -5.63 -17.16
C GLU A 148 -15.63 -6.66 -17.20
N MET A 149 -14.39 -6.21 -17.10
CA MET A 149 -13.20 -7.05 -17.13
C MET A 149 -13.07 -7.90 -15.86
N ALA A 150 -13.53 -7.42 -14.70
CA ALA A 150 -13.58 -8.25 -13.49
C ALA A 150 -14.57 -9.42 -13.66
N LEU A 151 -15.76 -9.19 -14.20
CA LEU A 151 -16.73 -10.25 -14.53
C LEU A 151 -16.13 -11.25 -15.53
N TYR A 152 -15.60 -10.71 -16.63
CA TYR A 152 -14.99 -11.50 -17.71
C TYR A 152 -13.78 -12.30 -17.24
N GLY A 153 -12.99 -11.77 -16.30
CA GLY A 153 -11.84 -12.42 -15.73
C GLY A 153 -12.18 -13.75 -15.05
N PHE A 154 -13.34 -13.87 -14.42
CA PHE A 154 -13.77 -15.16 -13.85
C PHE A 154 -14.07 -16.20 -14.94
N GLU A 155 -14.72 -15.79 -16.03
CA GLU A 155 -15.02 -16.67 -17.16
C GLU A 155 -13.74 -17.12 -17.87
N LEU A 156 -12.83 -16.19 -18.10
CA LEU A 156 -11.52 -16.45 -18.69
C LEU A 156 -10.69 -17.40 -17.79
N SER A 157 -10.74 -17.19 -16.46
CA SER A 157 -10.07 -18.04 -15.49
C SER A 157 -10.58 -19.48 -15.54
N GLU A 158 -11.89 -19.67 -15.62
CA GLU A 158 -12.53 -20.99 -15.73
C GLU A 158 -12.21 -21.66 -17.08
N LEU A 159 -12.25 -20.90 -18.18
CA LEU A 159 -11.99 -21.39 -19.53
C LEU A 159 -10.55 -21.92 -19.69
N PHE A 160 -9.57 -21.23 -19.11
CA PHE A 160 -8.15 -21.59 -19.21
C PHE A 160 -7.61 -22.30 -17.97
N GLN A 161 -8.43 -22.48 -16.94
CA GLN A 161 -8.06 -23.11 -15.66
C GLN A 161 -6.80 -22.49 -15.04
N CYS A 162 -6.70 -21.17 -15.06
CA CYS A 162 -5.60 -20.40 -14.48
C CYS A 162 -6.12 -19.09 -13.85
N PRO A 163 -5.42 -18.49 -12.88
CA PRO A 163 -5.80 -17.18 -12.39
C PRO A 163 -5.69 -16.13 -13.50
N VAL A 164 -6.55 -15.12 -13.45
CA VAL A 164 -6.49 -13.94 -14.33
C VAL A 164 -6.05 -12.74 -13.52
N LEU A 165 -5.04 -12.03 -14.02
CA LEU A 165 -4.57 -10.79 -13.40
C LEU A 165 -5.42 -9.63 -13.95
N LEU A 166 -6.05 -8.87 -13.07
CA LEU A 166 -6.70 -7.60 -13.42
C LEU A 166 -5.80 -6.46 -12.96
N ARG A 167 -5.04 -5.89 -13.89
CA ARG A 167 -4.17 -4.75 -13.59
C ARG A 167 -4.96 -3.45 -13.67
N MET A 168 -4.79 -2.62 -12.65
CA MET A 168 -5.35 -1.27 -12.56
C MET A 168 -4.24 -0.32 -12.13
N THR A 169 -4.39 0.97 -12.43
CA THR A 169 -3.48 2.02 -11.93
C THR A 169 -4.20 2.94 -10.97
N THR A 170 -3.46 3.74 -10.19
CA THR A 170 -3.99 4.71 -9.21
C THR A 170 -5.14 5.55 -9.78
N ARG A 171 -5.05 5.95 -11.05
CA ARG A 171 -6.09 6.72 -11.76
C ARG A 171 -7.41 5.96 -11.83
N VAL A 172 -7.41 4.72 -12.29
CA VAL A 172 -8.64 3.89 -12.40
C VAL A 172 -9.21 3.61 -11.01
N CYS A 173 -8.35 3.30 -10.04
CA CYS A 173 -8.75 2.90 -8.70
C CYS A 173 -9.60 3.99 -7.99
N HIS A 174 -9.19 5.25 -8.10
CA HIS A 174 -9.80 6.36 -7.34
C HIS A 174 -10.70 7.32 -8.14
N VAL A 175 -10.60 7.37 -9.48
CA VAL A 175 -11.53 8.17 -10.29
C VAL A 175 -12.89 7.51 -10.33
N ARG A 176 -13.95 8.31 -10.20
CA ARG A 176 -15.34 7.86 -10.30
C ARG A 176 -15.94 8.12 -11.67
N ALA A 177 -16.65 7.14 -12.21
CA ALA A 177 -17.44 7.24 -13.43
C ALA A 177 -18.81 6.58 -13.25
N VAL A 178 -19.72 6.82 -14.20
CA VAL A 178 -21.03 6.15 -14.20
C VAL A 178 -20.85 4.73 -14.72
N VAL A 179 -21.17 3.75 -13.89
CA VAL A 179 -21.11 2.31 -14.20
C VAL A 179 -22.52 1.76 -14.34
N ALA A 180 -22.79 1.06 -15.44
CA ALA A 180 -24.00 0.28 -15.67
C ALA A 180 -23.84 -1.12 -15.06
N ALA A 181 -24.31 -1.27 -13.83
CA ALA A 181 -24.21 -2.52 -13.08
C ALA A 181 -25.40 -3.46 -13.35
N GLY A 182 -25.15 -4.76 -13.30
CA GLY A 182 -26.09 -5.82 -13.61
C GLY A 182 -26.75 -6.42 -12.37
N HIS A 183 -27.00 -7.73 -12.45
CA HIS A 183 -27.55 -8.52 -11.36
C HIS A 183 -26.57 -9.63 -10.99
N ARG A 184 -26.55 -9.98 -9.71
CA ARG A 184 -25.76 -11.12 -9.24
C ARG A 184 -26.28 -12.41 -9.85
N VAL A 185 -25.35 -13.20 -10.38
CA VAL A 185 -25.58 -14.57 -10.85
C VAL A 185 -25.05 -15.51 -9.78
N ASP A 186 -25.92 -16.30 -9.15
CA ASP A 186 -25.44 -17.33 -8.22
C ASP A 186 -24.67 -18.41 -8.96
N ARG A 187 -23.53 -18.79 -8.39
CA ARG A 187 -22.71 -19.91 -8.86
C ARG A 187 -22.40 -20.82 -7.67
N PRO A 188 -23.00 -22.02 -7.61
CA PRO A 188 -22.70 -22.96 -6.55
C PRO A 188 -21.27 -23.50 -6.71
N ALA A 189 -20.60 -23.76 -5.59
CA ALA A 189 -19.30 -24.40 -5.58
C ALA A 189 -19.42 -25.82 -6.12
N THR A 190 -18.47 -26.24 -6.97
CA THR A 190 -18.47 -27.58 -7.56
C THR A 190 -17.91 -28.66 -6.61
N GLY A 191 -17.30 -28.25 -5.50
CA GLY A 191 -16.70 -29.14 -4.51
C GLY A 191 -15.25 -29.50 -4.80
N PHE A 192 -14.50 -29.86 -3.75
CA PHE A 192 -13.11 -30.28 -3.89
C PHE A 192 -13.01 -31.72 -4.41
N VAL A 193 -12.24 -31.92 -5.49
CA VAL A 193 -11.91 -33.24 -6.03
C VAL A 193 -10.45 -33.56 -5.73
N LYS A 194 -10.23 -34.68 -5.03
CA LYS A 194 -8.88 -35.14 -4.66
C LYS A 194 -8.12 -35.60 -5.91
N ASP A 195 -7.12 -34.83 -6.30
CA ASP A 195 -6.17 -35.16 -7.36
C ASP A 195 -4.73 -34.82 -6.91
N PRO A 196 -4.01 -35.76 -6.28
CA PRO A 196 -2.66 -35.50 -5.80
C PRO A 196 -1.67 -35.17 -6.94
N ALA A 197 -1.89 -35.70 -8.15
CA ALA A 197 -1.02 -35.40 -9.29
C ALA A 197 -1.12 -33.94 -9.73
N ARG A 198 -2.28 -33.31 -9.50
CA ARG A 198 -2.52 -31.89 -9.77
C ARG A 198 -2.23 -30.97 -8.59
N TRP A 199 -2.51 -31.40 -7.35
CA TRP A 199 -2.48 -30.51 -6.19
C TRP A 199 -1.22 -30.60 -5.34
N VAL A 200 -0.45 -31.69 -5.44
CA VAL A 200 0.79 -31.86 -4.67
C VAL A 200 1.98 -31.56 -5.58
N MET A 201 2.52 -30.34 -5.50
CA MET A 201 3.59 -29.85 -6.39
C MET A 201 4.99 -30.32 -5.98
N VAL A 202 5.14 -31.64 -5.81
CA VAL A 202 6.45 -32.28 -5.81
C VAL A 202 7.05 -32.27 -7.21
N PRO A 203 8.39 -32.33 -7.37
CA PRO A 203 9.05 -32.19 -8.67
C PRO A 203 8.50 -33.09 -9.78
N GLY A 204 8.17 -34.35 -9.48
CA GLY A 204 7.61 -35.29 -10.46
C GLY A 204 6.21 -34.90 -11.00
N ASN A 205 5.40 -34.24 -10.18
CA ASN A 205 4.09 -33.73 -10.59
C ASN A 205 4.23 -32.41 -11.35
N ALA A 206 5.05 -31.50 -10.83
CA ALA A 206 5.32 -30.21 -11.48
C ALA A 206 5.86 -30.38 -12.91
N ALA A 207 6.82 -31.29 -13.11
CA ALA A 207 7.38 -31.59 -14.44
C ALA A 207 6.32 -31.99 -15.47
N ARG A 208 5.25 -32.69 -15.05
CA ARG A 208 4.15 -33.10 -15.93
C ARG A 208 3.16 -31.98 -16.21
N ARG A 209 3.11 -30.95 -15.36
CA ARG A 209 2.22 -29.79 -15.49
C ARG A 209 2.81 -28.69 -16.37
N ILE A 210 4.14 -28.58 -16.46
CA ILE A 210 4.82 -27.55 -17.28
C ILE A 210 4.37 -27.59 -18.76
N PRO A 211 4.32 -28.75 -19.47
CA PRO A 211 3.83 -28.77 -20.85
C PRO A 211 2.38 -28.27 -20.99
N LEU A 212 1.54 -28.51 -19.99
CA LEU A 212 0.15 -28.06 -19.96
C LEU A 212 0.05 -26.55 -19.76
N MET A 213 0.98 -25.95 -19.01
CA MET A 213 1.09 -24.49 -18.86
C MET A 213 1.43 -23.83 -20.21
N TYR A 214 2.42 -24.35 -20.94
CA TYR A 214 2.78 -23.80 -22.26
C TYR A 214 1.69 -24.02 -23.31
N GLU A 215 1.00 -25.17 -23.27
CA GLU A 215 -0.15 -25.40 -24.13
C GLU A 215 -1.31 -24.44 -23.83
N ARG A 216 -1.57 -24.15 -22.55
CA ARG A 216 -2.52 -23.11 -22.14
C ARG A 216 -2.11 -21.74 -22.66
N GLU A 217 -0.84 -21.36 -22.53
CA GLU A 217 -0.33 -20.07 -23.03
C GLU A 217 -0.51 -19.96 -24.56
N ARG A 218 -0.20 -21.01 -25.32
CA ARG A 218 -0.40 -21.04 -26.77
C ARG A 218 -1.87 -20.77 -27.13
N ARG A 219 -2.80 -21.46 -26.46
CA ARG A 219 -4.24 -21.25 -26.66
C ARG A 219 -4.69 -19.84 -26.24
N LEU A 220 -4.13 -19.28 -25.17
CA LEU A 220 -4.38 -17.90 -24.76
C LEU A 220 -3.89 -16.89 -25.79
N ARG A 221 -2.75 -17.14 -26.44
CA ARG A 221 -2.21 -16.28 -27.49
C ARG A 221 -3.12 -16.24 -28.70
N GLU A 222 -3.60 -17.40 -29.15
CA GLU A 222 -4.59 -17.51 -30.23
C GLU A 222 -5.89 -16.77 -29.86
N PHE A 223 -6.36 -16.96 -28.64
CA PHE A 223 -7.54 -16.27 -28.12
C PHE A 223 -7.36 -14.73 -28.08
N SER A 224 -6.17 -14.24 -27.73
CA SER A 224 -5.89 -12.81 -27.62
C SER A 224 -6.04 -12.06 -28.95
N GLU A 225 -5.69 -12.72 -30.07
CA GLU A 225 -5.83 -12.13 -31.40
C GLU A 225 -7.27 -11.81 -31.75
N ASP A 226 -8.22 -12.66 -31.33
CA ASP A 226 -9.64 -12.49 -31.62
C ASP A 226 -10.44 -11.91 -30.45
N SER A 227 -9.79 -11.68 -29.31
CA SER A 227 -10.43 -11.15 -28.10
C SER A 227 -11.16 -9.83 -28.38
N PRO A 228 -12.42 -9.68 -27.92
CA PRO A 228 -13.18 -8.44 -28.05
C PRO A 228 -12.60 -7.30 -27.21
N LEU A 229 -11.69 -7.61 -26.26
CA LEU A 229 -11.03 -6.62 -25.42
C LEU A 229 -9.87 -5.91 -26.13
N ASN A 230 -9.34 -6.51 -27.21
CA ASN A 230 -8.27 -5.93 -28.00
C ASN A 230 -8.87 -5.27 -29.24
N VAL A 231 -9.09 -3.96 -29.17
CA VAL A 231 -9.90 -3.22 -30.15
C VAL A 231 -9.04 -2.27 -30.96
N LEU A 232 -9.10 -2.40 -32.29
CA LEU A 232 -8.51 -1.44 -33.21
C LEU A 232 -9.52 -0.34 -33.52
N HIS A 233 -9.33 0.83 -32.92
CA HIS A 233 -10.12 2.02 -33.21
C HIS A 233 -9.59 2.70 -34.48
N PRO A 234 -10.45 2.96 -35.48
CA PRO A 234 -10.03 3.62 -36.71
C PRO A 234 -9.71 5.09 -36.47
N GLY A 235 -8.89 5.66 -37.36
CA GLY A 235 -8.55 7.07 -37.37
C GLY A 235 -8.35 7.60 -38.79
N THR A 236 -8.62 8.89 -38.98
CA THR A 236 -8.47 9.58 -40.26
C THR A 236 -7.04 10.08 -40.47
N ASP A 237 -6.32 10.40 -39.39
CA ASP A 237 -4.92 10.82 -39.46
C ASP A 237 -4.01 9.59 -39.31
N ARG A 238 -3.29 9.24 -40.38
CA ARG A 238 -2.43 8.05 -40.45
C ARG A 238 -0.95 8.36 -40.24
N ARG A 239 -0.59 9.59 -39.91
CA ARG A 239 0.81 9.96 -39.64
C ARG A 239 1.35 9.25 -38.40
N VAL A 240 0.50 9.06 -37.40
CA VAL A 240 0.84 8.31 -36.17
C VAL A 240 -0.32 7.40 -35.78
N GLY A 241 0.00 6.13 -35.51
CA GLY A 241 -0.88 5.17 -34.83
C GLY A 241 -0.37 4.84 -33.43
N PHE A 242 -1.28 4.44 -32.53
CA PHE A 242 -0.92 4.17 -31.15
C PHE A 242 -1.27 2.75 -30.69
N VAL A 243 -0.45 2.17 -29.82
CA VAL A 243 -0.80 0.99 -29.02
C VAL A 243 -0.85 1.41 -27.55
N ALA A 244 -1.96 1.19 -26.87
CA ALA A 244 -2.13 1.63 -25.47
C ALA A 244 -3.02 0.67 -24.68
N SER A 245 -2.81 0.61 -23.36
CA SER A 245 -3.64 -0.12 -22.40
C SER A 245 -3.96 0.75 -21.19
N GLY A 246 -5.01 0.38 -20.44
CA GLY A 246 -5.41 1.14 -19.25
C GLY A 246 -5.71 2.62 -19.55
N PRO A 247 -5.50 3.54 -18.58
CA PRO A 247 -5.77 4.97 -18.76
C PRO A 247 -5.00 5.66 -19.90
N ALA A 248 -3.84 5.12 -20.28
CA ALA A 248 -3.05 5.66 -21.39
C ALA A 248 -3.85 5.73 -22.70
N TRP A 249 -4.80 4.81 -22.90
CA TRP A 249 -5.75 4.87 -24.01
C TRP A 249 -6.55 6.19 -24.03
N LEU A 250 -7.12 6.59 -22.89
CA LEU A 250 -7.92 7.80 -22.77
C LEU A 250 -7.05 9.04 -23.02
N HIS A 251 -5.82 9.04 -22.49
CA HIS A 251 -4.86 10.12 -22.68
C HIS A 251 -4.46 10.29 -24.15
N VAL A 252 -4.30 9.19 -24.90
CA VAL A 252 -4.08 9.23 -26.35
C VAL A 252 -5.30 9.81 -27.07
N ARG A 253 -6.52 9.41 -26.69
CA ARG A 253 -7.75 9.92 -27.32
C ARG A 253 -7.99 11.40 -27.09
N GLU A 254 -7.54 11.93 -25.97
CA GLU A 254 -7.54 13.36 -25.69
C GLU A 254 -6.47 14.09 -26.53
N ALA A 255 -5.25 13.56 -26.57
CA ALA A 255 -4.12 14.21 -27.24
C ALA A 255 -4.19 14.14 -28.78
N PHE A 256 -4.66 13.01 -29.34
CA PHE A 256 -4.68 12.69 -30.76
C PHE A 256 -6.00 12.01 -31.19
N PRO A 257 -7.14 12.74 -31.15
CA PRO A 257 -8.47 12.16 -31.38
C PRO A 257 -8.70 11.61 -32.80
N ALA A 258 -7.88 12.03 -33.78
CA ALA A 258 -8.00 11.61 -35.19
C ALA A 258 -7.12 10.40 -35.54
N SER A 259 -6.22 9.97 -34.65
CA SER A 259 -5.30 8.86 -34.91
C SER A 259 -5.93 7.50 -34.66
N PRO A 260 -5.55 6.47 -35.44
CA PRO A 260 -5.94 5.09 -35.18
C PRO A 260 -5.19 4.55 -33.96
N VAL A 261 -5.84 3.69 -33.19
CA VAL A 261 -5.27 3.17 -31.95
C VAL A 261 -5.69 1.72 -31.72
N LEU A 262 -4.74 0.87 -31.39
CA LEU A 262 -4.98 -0.45 -30.83
C LEU A 262 -5.05 -0.33 -29.31
N LYS A 263 -6.26 -0.41 -28.78
CA LYS A 263 -6.50 -0.53 -27.35
C LYS A 263 -6.35 -1.99 -26.92
N LEU A 264 -5.50 -2.24 -25.95
CA LEU A 264 -5.31 -3.57 -25.37
C LEU A 264 -6.04 -3.65 -24.02
N GLY A 265 -7.14 -4.41 -24.00
CA GLY A 265 -7.81 -4.82 -22.77
C GLY A 265 -7.35 -6.18 -22.25
N LEU A 266 -6.79 -7.04 -23.12
CA LEU A 266 -6.02 -8.24 -22.77
C LEU A 266 -4.59 -8.04 -23.27
N SER A 267 -3.72 -7.53 -22.41
CA SER A 267 -2.37 -7.10 -22.81
C SER A 267 -1.32 -8.20 -22.77
N HIS A 268 -1.58 -9.27 -22.03
CA HIS A 268 -0.78 -10.49 -22.09
C HIS A 268 -1.69 -11.73 -22.20
N PRO A 269 -1.44 -12.64 -23.16
CA PRO A 269 -0.49 -12.50 -24.27
C PRO A 269 -0.87 -11.37 -25.25
N LEU A 270 0.10 -10.74 -25.89
CA LEU A 270 -0.12 -9.64 -26.83
C LEU A 270 -0.74 -10.11 -28.15
N ALA A 271 -1.75 -9.36 -28.64
CA ALA A 271 -2.36 -9.56 -29.97
C ALA A 271 -1.46 -8.96 -31.08
N LEU A 272 -0.39 -9.68 -31.43
CA LEU A 272 0.62 -9.26 -32.40
C LEU A 272 0.05 -9.06 -33.81
N ALA A 273 -0.91 -9.87 -34.25
CA ALA A 273 -1.49 -9.72 -35.59
C ALA A 273 -2.35 -8.45 -35.70
N LYS A 274 -3.05 -8.06 -34.63
CA LYS A 274 -3.73 -6.75 -34.56
C LYS A 274 -2.72 -5.59 -34.56
N ALA A 275 -1.63 -5.69 -33.81
CA ALA A 275 -0.61 -4.66 -33.77
C ALA A 275 0.09 -4.47 -35.14
N ARG A 276 0.41 -5.57 -35.83
CA ARG A 276 0.96 -5.51 -37.20
C ARG A 276 0.02 -4.83 -38.18
N ARG A 277 -1.28 -5.14 -38.13
CA ARG A 277 -2.29 -4.49 -38.98
C ARG A 277 -2.32 -2.97 -38.75
N LEU A 278 -2.25 -2.51 -37.51
CA LEU A 278 -2.15 -1.08 -37.22
C LEU A 278 -0.86 -0.48 -37.78
N ALA A 279 0.28 -1.14 -37.59
CA ALA A 279 1.58 -0.67 -38.06
C ALA A 279 1.60 -0.48 -39.59
N GLU A 280 0.95 -1.37 -40.35
CA GLU A 280 0.82 -1.27 -41.81
C GLU A 280 -0.07 -0.10 -42.28
N MET A 281 -0.91 0.44 -41.39
CA MET A 281 -1.84 1.53 -41.71
C MET A 281 -1.28 2.93 -41.45
N VAL A 282 -0.12 3.05 -40.80
CA VAL A 282 0.41 4.33 -40.31
C VAL A 282 1.87 4.57 -40.69
N GLU A 283 2.30 5.83 -40.74
CA GLU A 283 3.69 6.18 -41.06
C GLU A 283 4.64 5.97 -39.86
N ARG A 284 4.12 6.13 -38.64
CA ARG A 284 4.82 5.90 -37.36
C ARG A 284 3.90 5.20 -36.37
N LEU A 285 4.43 4.20 -35.67
CA LEU A 285 3.74 3.53 -34.57
C LEU A 285 4.34 3.98 -33.24
N VAL A 286 3.51 4.34 -32.27
CA VAL A 286 3.95 4.72 -30.92
C VAL A 286 3.24 3.87 -29.87
N VAL A 287 4.02 3.24 -28.99
CA VAL A 287 3.52 2.49 -27.83
C VAL A 287 3.44 3.42 -26.63
N ILE A 288 2.23 3.59 -26.10
CA ILE A 288 1.95 4.36 -24.89
C ILE A 288 1.69 3.37 -23.77
N GLU A 289 2.76 2.98 -23.10
CA GLU A 289 2.73 2.11 -21.93
C GLU A 289 3.47 2.75 -20.77
N GLU A 290 2.86 2.75 -19.59
CA GLU A 290 3.44 3.37 -18.38
C GLU A 290 4.57 2.52 -17.83
N THR A 291 5.56 3.15 -17.20
CA THR A 291 6.74 2.49 -16.59
C THR A 291 7.66 1.78 -17.61
N GLU A 292 7.57 0.47 -17.80
CA GLU A 292 8.51 -0.33 -18.58
C GLU A 292 8.10 -0.57 -20.05
N PRO A 293 9.04 -0.76 -20.99
CA PRO A 293 8.78 -0.99 -22.42
C PRO A 293 8.43 -2.45 -22.73
N LEU A 294 7.41 -3.03 -22.09
CA LEU A 294 7.09 -4.45 -22.28
C LEU A 294 6.48 -4.72 -23.66
N ILE A 295 5.43 -3.97 -24.01
CA ILE A 295 4.73 -4.11 -25.30
C ILE A 295 5.65 -3.64 -26.44
N GLU A 296 6.35 -2.51 -26.26
CA GLU A 296 7.33 -1.98 -27.21
C GLU A 296 8.37 -3.05 -27.57
N ASN A 297 8.95 -3.71 -26.56
CA ASN A 297 9.94 -4.76 -26.79
C ASN A 297 9.35 -5.97 -27.51
N GLU A 298 8.11 -6.39 -27.21
CA GLU A 298 7.46 -7.50 -27.91
C GLU A 298 7.18 -7.16 -29.38
N LEU A 299 6.75 -5.93 -29.68
CA LEU A 299 6.55 -5.47 -31.05
C LEU A 299 7.87 -5.43 -31.84
N LYS A 300 8.92 -4.85 -31.24
CA LYS A 300 10.27 -4.79 -31.86
C LYS A 300 10.83 -6.19 -32.09
N ALA A 301 10.69 -7.10 -31.13
CA ALA A 301 11.11 -8.49 -31.28
C ALA A 301 10.33 -9.23 -32.39
N ALA A 302 9.08 -8.84 -32.65
CA ALA A 302 8.28 -9.34 -33.77
C ALA A 302 8.58 -8.66 -35.12
N GLY A 303 9.59 -7.78 -35.19
CA GLY A 303 10.00 -7.06 -36.39
C GLY A 303 9.08 -5.89 -36.75
N ILE A 304 8.30 -5.36 -35.81
CA ILE A 304 7.46 -4.19 -36.00
C ILE A 304 8.22 -2.96 -35.51
N ASP A 305 8.45 -1.99 -36.39
CA ASP A 305 9.08 -0.72 -36.03
C ASP A 305 8.11 0.12 -35.19
N ALA A 306 8.58 0.59 -34.04
CA ALA A 306 7.77 1.30 -33.06
C ALA A 306 8.62 2.22 -32.18
N HIS A 307 8.06 3.38 -31.87
CA HIS A 307 8.55 4.30 -30.86
C HIS A 307 7.83 4.07 -29.53
N GLY A 308 8.44 4.47 -28.43
CA GLY A 308 7.92 4.34 -27.08
C GLY A 308 8.83 5.08 -26.12
N LYS A 309 9.67 4.35 -25.37
CA LYS A 309 10.58 4.91 -24.36
C LYS A 309 11.77 5.68 -24.91
N ASP A 310 11.99 5.65 -26.22
CA ASP A 310 12.94 6.55 -26.90
C ASP A 310 12.43 8.00 -26.95
N ILE A 311 11.11 8.21 -26.90
CA ILE A 311 10.49 9.55 -26.89
C ILE A 311 9.67 9.86 -25.62
N LEU A 312 9.36 8.85 -24.80
CA LEU A 312 8.54 8.95 -23.58
C LEU A 312 9.31 8.52 -22.33
N PRO A 313 8.98 9.07 -21.14
CA PRO A 313 9.64 8.69 -19.90
C PRO A 313 9.33 7.24 -19.48
N ARG A 314 10.24 6.67 -18.69
CA ARG A 314 10.11 5.35 -18.05
C ARG A 314 9.52 5.39 -16.63
N PHE A 315 9.04 6.55 -16.20
CA PHE A 315 8.50 6.77 -14.86
C PHE A 315 7.31 7.72 -14.92
N GLY A 316 6.41 7.58 -13.95
CA GLY A 316 5.24 8.44 -13.83
C GLY A 316 4.17 8.20 -14.90
N GLU A 317 3.04 8.88 -14.70
CA GLU A 317 1.87 8.78 -15.56
C GLU A 317 2.13 9.40 -16.95
N LEU A 318 1.70 8.70 -18.00
CA LEU A 318 1.77 9.22 -19.38
C LEU A 318 0.53 10.06 -19.70
N ALA A 319 0.37 11.19 -18.99
CA ALA A 319 -0.72 12.14 -19.22
C ALA A 319 -0.62 12.86 -20.59
N PRO A 320 -1.69 13.49 -21.09
CA PRO A 320 -1.68 14.20 -22.39
C PRO A 320 -0.58 15.26 -22.49
N ALA A 321 -0.27 15.95 -21.39
CA ALA A 321 0.81 16.92 -21.29
C ALA A 321 2.21 16.31 -21.51
N THR A 322 2.36 15.01 -21.27
CA THR A 322 3.60 14.24 -21.54
C THR A 322 3.60 13.68 -22.96
N ILE A 323 2.48 13.08 -23.41
CA ILE A 323 2.38 12.41 -24.71
C ILE A 323 2.47 13.42 -25.86
N ARG A 324 1.68 14.50 -25.81
CA ARG A 324 1.48 15.40 -26.94
C ARG A 324 2.78 16.07 -27.42
N PRO A 325 3.60 16.69 -26.54
CA PRO A 325 4.86 17.28 -26.97
C PRO A 325 5.84 16.27 -27.57
N ALA A 326 5.93 15.07 -27.00
CA ALA A 326 6.85 14.03 -27.46
C ALA A 326 6.51 13.55 -28.88
N VAL A 327 5.22 13.29 -29.14
CA VAL A 327 4.76 12.80 -30.44
C VAL A 327 4.80 13.91 -31.51
N LEU A 328 4.47 15.16 -31.18
CA LEU A 328 4.58 16.27 -32.13
C LEU A 328 6.02 16.46 -32.62
N ARG A 329 7.00 16.35 -31.70
CA ARG A 329 8.43 16.37 -32.08
C ARG A 329 8.81 15.22 -33.01
N LEU A 330 8.30 14.02 -32.75
CA LEU A 330 8.56 12.84 -33.59
C LEU A 330 8.12 13.05 -35.04
N ILE A 331 6.97 13.72 -35.26
CA ILE A 331 6.44 13.99 -36.61
C ILE A 331 6.84 15.35 -37.19
N GLY A 332 7.70 16.11 -36.50
CA GLY A 332 8.18 17.40 -36.98
C GLY A 332 7.15 18.53 -36.91
N GLU A 333 6.15 18.43 -36.04
CA GLU A 333 5.15 19.48 -35.81
C GLU A 333 5.54 20.43 -34.68
N ALA A 334 4.99 21.64 -34.72
CA ALA A 334 5.21 22.66 -33.70
C ALA A 334 4.63 22.22 -32.35
N VAL A 335 5.47 22.19 -31.31
CA VAL A 335 5.03 21.94 -29.93
C VAL A 335 4.42 23.23 -29.38
N PRO A 336 3.17 23.22 -28.89
CA PRO A 336 2.59 24.39 -28.24
C PRO A 336 3.39 24.77 -26.99
N GLU A 337 3.68 26.06 -26.83
CA GLU A 337 4.24 26.62 -25.58
C GLU A 337 3.30 26.29 -24.40
N PRO A 338 3.84 25.93 -23.21
CA PRO A 338 3.02 25.73 -22.02
C PRO A 338 2.19 26.99 -21.71
N ALA A 339 0.89 26.83 -21.48
CA ALA A 339 -0.01 27.97 -21.26
C ALA A 339 0.24 28.72 -19.93
N THR A 340 1.01 28.13 -19.00
CA THR A 340 1.31 28.72 -17.68
C THR A 340 2.66 28.23 -17.14
N GLU A 341 3.46 29.14 -16.59
CA GLU A 341 4.62 28.78 -15.77
C GLU A 341 4.14 28.11 -14.48
N ALA A 342 4.72 26.96 -14.14
CA ALA A 342 4.42 26.28 -12.88
C ALA A 342 4.93 27.13 -11.71
N HIS A 343 4.02 27.69 -10.90
CA HIS A 343 4.42 28.34 -9.66
C HIS A 343 5.02 27.31 -8.69
N PRO A 344 6.16 27.60 -8.06
CA PRO A 344 6.74 26.70 -7.07
C PRO A 344 5.79 26.63 -5.85
N VAL A 345 5.07 25.51 -5.74
CA VAL A 345 4.23 25.21 -4.58
C VAL A 345 5.14 24.87 -3.41
N PHE A 346 4.91 25.48 -2.24
CA PHE A 346 5.65 25.13 -1.03
C PHE A 346 5.50 23.62 -0.73
N PRO A 347 6.59 22.88 -0.53
CA PRO A 347 6.52 21.45 -0.31
C PRO A 347 5.72 21.16 0.97
N ARG A 348 4.75 20.24 0.88
CA ARG A 348 3.95 19.77 2.01
C ARG A 348 4.37 18.33 2.32
N PRO A 349 5.46 18.12 3.09
CA PRO A 349 5.88 16.78 3.44
C PRO A 349 4.80 16.10 4.30
N PRO A 350 4.65 14.77 4.21
CA PRO A 350 3.77 14.02 5.11
C PRO A 350 4.21 14.22 6.58
N THR A 351 3.25 14.44 7.48
CA THR A 351 3.49 14.62 8.91
C THR A 351 2.58 13.72 9.74
N MET A 352 2.97 13.43 10.98
CA MET A 352 2.14 12.65 11.90
C MET A 352 0.90 13.43 12.34
N CYS A 353 -0.20 12.72 12.64
CA CYS A 353 -1.43 13.34 13.13
C CYS A 353 -1.23 14.05 14.48
N VAL A 354 -2.08 15.02 14.78
CA VAL A 354 -2.15 15.65 16.11
C VAL A 354 -2.36 14.56 17.16
N ALA A 355 -1.53 14.57 18.20
CA ALA A 355 -1.55 13.58 19.29
C ALA A 355 -1.25 12.13 18.90
N CYS A 356 -0.70 11.87 17.71
CA CYS A 356 -0.28 10.53 17.31
C CYS A 356 0.61 9.88 18.40
N PRO A 357 0.37 8.62 18.80
CA PRO A 357 1.19 7.95 19.83
C PRO A 357 2.66 7.82 19.41
N HIS A 358 2.95 7.82 18.12
CA HIS A 358 4.33 7.79 17.62
C HIS A 358 5.12 9.08 17.88
N LEU A 359 4.47 10.22 18.19
CA LEU A 359 5.16 11.47 18.52
C LEU A 359 6.08 11.29 19.73
N GLY A 360 5.61 10.63 20.80
CA GLY A 360 6.41 10.37 21.99
C GLY A 360 7.57 9.40 21.73
N VAL A 361 7.35 8.42 20.86
CA VAL A 361 8.38 7.47 20.41
C VAL A 361 9.52 8.20 19.71
N TYR A 362 9.22 9.00 18.69
CA TYR A 362 10.28 9.68 17.95
C TYR A 362 10.89 10.85 18.70
N TYR A 363 10.13 11.52 19.57
CA TYR A 363 10.69 12.47 20.52
C TYR A 363 11.74 11.79 21.43
N THR A 364 11.46 10.62 21.99
CA THR A 364 12.41 9.94 22.88
C THR A 364 13.58 9.28 22.13
N LEU A 365 13.36 8.74 20.94
CA LEU A 365 14.42 8.20 20.08
C LEU A 365 15.41 9.29 19.65
N SER A 366 14.95 10.50 19.31
CA SER A 366 15.85 11.60 18.90
C SER A 366 16.75 12.11 20.03
N GLN A 367 16.43 11.79 21.29
CA GLN A 367 17.28 12.09 22.45
C GLN A 367 18.37 11.05 22.69
N LEU A 368 18.29 9.87 22.06
CA LEU A 368 19.38 8.89 22.12
C LEU A 368 20.57 9.36 21.29
N ARG A 369 21.76 8.88 21.66
CA ARG A 369 23.02 9.16 20.96
C ARG A 369 23.68 7.83 20.64
N ASN A 370 24.47 7.80 19.56
CA ASN A 370 25.16 6.59 19.11
C ASN A 370 24.19 5.42 18.89
N VAL A 371 23.11 5.66 18.17
CA VAL A 371 22.12 4.65 17.79
C VAL A 371 22.00 4.61 16.27
N ILE A 372 21.77 3.41 15.72
CA ILE A 372 21.36 3.16 14.35
C ILE A 372 19.93 2.62 14.42
N ILE A 373 19.01 3.24 13.70
CA ILE A 373 17.58 2.93 13.74
C ILE A 373 17.14 2.39 12.38
N ALA A 374 16.87 1.09 12.33
CA ALA A 374 16.23 0.43 11.19
C ALA A 374 14.70 0.57 11.31
N GLY A 375 14.12 1.42 10.48
CA GLY A 375 12.69 1.64 10.39
C GLY A 375 12.02 0.70 9.39
N ASP A 376 10.70 0.61 9.51
CA ASP A 376 9.84 -0.14 8.61
C ASP A 376 8.87 0.80 7.86
N ILE A 377 8.02 0.27 6.99
CA ILE A 377 7.03 1.07 6.25
C ILE A 377 5.74 1.24 7.06
N GLY A 378 5.37 2.48 7.36
CA GLY A 378 4.15 2.82 8.10
C GLY A 378 4.11 4.29 8.50
N CYS A 379 3.12 4.69 9.32
CA CYS A 379 3.08 6.05 9.87
C CYS A 379 4.36 6.40 10.64
N TYR A 380 5.04 5.39 11.17
CA TYR A 380 6.30 5.51 11.88
C TYR A 380 7.48 5.82 10.94
N THR A 381 7.43 5.55 9.62
CA THR A 381 8.42 6.05 8.64
C THR A 381 8.56 7.58 8.68
N LEU A 382 7.50 8.30 9.07
CA LEU A 382 7.51 9.76 9.19
C LEU A 382 8.47 10.27 10.28
N GLY A 383 8.94 9.40 11.18
CA GLY A 383 10.00 9.71 12.14
C GLY A 383 11.36 10.03 11.51
N ALA A 384 11.56 9.69 10.23
CA ALA A 384 12.73 10.09 9.44
C ALA A 384 12.78 11.61 9.19
N GLY A 385 11.63 12.29 9.21
CA GLY A 385 11.52 13.71 8.94
C GLY A 385 11.84 14.60 10.15
N HIS A 386 11.89 15.91 9.90
CA HIS A 386 11.96 16.92 10.95
C HIS A 386 10.70 16.87 11.84
N PRO A 387 10.81 17.03 13.19
CA PRO A 387 12.01 17.45 13.94
C PRO A 387 12.95 16.33 14.39
N TRP A 388 12.60 15.06 14.21
CA TRP A 388 13.30 13.98 14.90
C TRP A 388 14.52 13.46 14.17
N ASN A 389 14.44 13.35 12.83
CA ASN A 389 15.48 12.72 12.00
C ASN A 389 15.94 11.37 12.58
N ALA A 390 14.99 10.56 13.05
CA ALA A 390 15.22 9.42 13.94
C ALA A 390 14.89 8.07 13.25
N LEU A 391 15.32 7.93 12.00
CA LEU A 391 15.37 6.69 11.22
C LEU A 391 16.56 6.76 10.26
N ASP A 392 17.41 5.73 10.24
CA ASP A 392 18.60 5.67 9.37
C ASP A 392 18.36 4.82 8.12
N SER A 393 17.39 3.92 8.15
CA SER A 393 17.01 3.09 7.01
C SER A 393 15.54 2.70 7.04
N THR A 394 14.95 2.50 5.86
CA THR A 394 13.61 1.91 5.68
C THR A 394 13.54 1.33 4.28
N ILE A 395 13.28 0.03 4.16
CA ILE A 395 13.40 -0.70 2.87
C ILE A 395 12.03 -1.13 2.35
N CYS A 396 11.34 -2.02 3.07
CA CYS A 396 10.00 -2.49 2.76
C CYS A 396 9.30 -2.97 4.03
N MET A 397 8.02 -3.35 3.91
CA MET A 397 7.24 -3.88 5.04
C MET A 397 7.87 -5.15 5.62
N GLY A 398 8.12 -5.15 6.92
CA GLY A 398 8.70 -6.24 7.70
C GLY A 398 10.23 -6.30 7.70
N ALA A 399 10.91 -5.42 6.95
CA ALA A 399 12.37 -5.47 6.78
C ALA A 399 13.17 -4.97 7.99
N SER A 400 12.58 -4.13 8.84
CA SER A 400 13.31 -3.43 9.93
C SER A 400 14.12 -4.38 10.81
N MET A 401 13.57 -5.54 11.15
CA MET A 401 14.23 -6.54 12.01
C MET A 401 15.38 -7.25 11.33
N GLY A 402 15.18 -7.75 10.10
CA GLY A 402 16.27 -8.38 9.33
C GLY A 402 17.41 -7.41 9.05
N MET A 403 17.06 -6.15 8.73
CA MET A 403 18.03 -5.07 8.57
C MET A 403 18.80 -4.80 9.85
N ALA A 404 18.12 -4.70 10.99
CA ALA A 404 18.75 -4.50 12.29
C ALA A 404 19.70 -5.66 12.66
N LEU A 405 19.30 -6.91 12.42
CA LEU A 405 20.19 -8.06 12.61
C LEU A 405 21.42 -7.97 11.71
N GLY A 406 21.24 -7.65 10.43
CA GLY A 406 22.34 -7.46 9.49
C GLY A 406 23.30 -6.34 9.92
N LEU A 407 22.77 -5.20 10.38
CA LEU A 407 23.56 -4.10 10.94
C LEU A 407 24.34 -4.51 12.19
N ASP A 408 23.75 -5.36 13.05
CA ASP A 408 24.42 -5.89 14.23
C ASP A 408 25.56 -6.87 13.89
N LYS A 409 25.31 -7.80 12.97
CA LYS A 409 26.30 -8.82 12.56
C LYS A 409 27.39 -8.24 11.67
N GLY A 410 27.08 -7.19 10.91
CA GLY A 410 27.98 -6.52 9.97
C GLY A 410 28.76 -5.34 10.54
N ARG A 411 28.75 -5.13 11.87
CA ARG A 411 29.39 -3.95 12.50
C ARG A 411 30.86 -3.80 12.11
N ALA A 412 31.23 -2.59 11.72
CA ALA A 412 32.63 -2.19 11.65
C ALA A 412 33.15 -1.77 13.04
N ALA A 413 34.48 -1.67 13.20
CA ALA A 413 35.10 -1.18 14.42
C ALA A 413 34.63 0.24 14.82
N SER A 414 34.30 1.08 13.83
CA SER A 414 33.73 2.42 14.05
C SER A 414 32.33 2.40 14.67
N ASP A 415 31.61 1.28 14.59
CA ASP A 415 30.24 1.14 15.09
C ASP A 415 30.16 0.33 16.39
N ALA A 416 31.29 -0.05 16.98
CA ALA A 416 31.36 -0.87 18.18
C ALA A 416 30.56 -0.28 19.36
N ASN A 417 30.51 1.05 19.46
CA ASN A 417 29.78 1.77 20.50
C ASN A 417 28.35 2.17 20.09
N LYS A 418 27.91 1.86 18.86
CA LYS A 418 26.57 2.20 18.39
C LYS A 418 25.57 1.13 18.79
N LYS A 419 24.40 1.51 19.26
CA LYS A 419 23.28 0.59 19.53
C LYS A 419 22.42 0.43 18.29
N VAL A 420 21.79 -0.72 18.12
CA VAL A 420 20.90 -0.96 16.98
C VAL A 420 19.47 -1.12 17.47
N VAL A 421 18.57 -0.35 16.86
CA VAL A 421 17.14 -0.35 17.17
C VAL A 421 16.36 -0.69 15.91
N ALA A 422 15.40 -1.60 16.00
CA ALA A 422 14.40 -1.83 14.96
C ALA A 422 13.08 -1.19 15.37
N VAL A 423 12.41 -0.47 14.46
CA VAL A 423 11.08 0.13 14.72
C VAL A 423 10.08 -0.40 13.71
N ILE A 424 9.00 -1.01 14.20
CA ILE A 424 7.97 -1.64 13.39
C ILE A 424 6.58 -1.37 13.98
N GLY A 425 5.54 -1.28 13.15
CA GLY A 425 4.15 -1.23 13.61
C GLY A 425 3.60 -2.61 13.96
N ASP A 426 2.50 -2.65 14.70
CA ASP A 426 1.72 -3.86 15.00
C ASP A 426 1.37 -4.71 13.77
N SER A 427 0.68 -4.11 12.79
CA SER A 427 0.21 -4.79 11.59
C SER A 427 1.38 -5.28 10.75
N THR A 428 2.41 -4.46 10.57
CA THR A 428 3.63 -4.83 9.85
C THR A 428 4.41 -5.94 10.55
N PHE A 429 4.38 -5.96 11.90
CA PHE A 429 4.98 -7.07 12.66
C PHE A 429 4.28 -8.40 12.38
N LEU A 430 2.94 -8.39 12.32
CA LEU A 430 2.14 -9.57 11.97
C LEU A 430 2.22 -9.92 10.47
N HIS A 431 2.48 -8.94 9.61
CA HIS A 431 2.61 -9.12 8.17
C HIS A 431 3.84 -9.95 7.82
N MET A 432 5.03 -9.50 8.23
CA MET A 432 6.31 -10.16 7.94
C MET A 432 7.41 -9.93 9.01
N GLY A 433 7.11 -9.23 10.10
CA GLY A 433 8.11 -8.94 11.15
C GLY A 433 8.37 -10.12 12.10
N MET A 434 7.41 -11.04 12.29
CA MET A 434 7.59 -12.21 13.16
C MET A 434 8.79 -13.07 12.75
N GLN A 435 8.98 -13.26 11.45
CA GLN A 435 10.09 -14.02 10.88
C GLN A 435 11.43 -13.33 11.20
N GLY A 436 11.47 -12.00 11.09
CA GLY A 436 12.64 -11.21 11.46
C GLY A 436 12.98 -11.31 12.95
N LEU A 437 11.98 -11.30 13.84
CA LEU A 437 12.21 -11.48 15.28
C LEU A 437 12.72 -12.88 15.59
N ALA A 438 12.13 -13.92 14.99
CA ALA A 438 12.59 -15.29 15.13
C ALA A 438 14.05 -15.45 14.69
N ASP A 439 14.45 -14.77 13.62
CA ASP A 439 15.84 -14.80 13.14
C ASP A 439 16.79 -14.05 14.07
N ILE A 440 16.36 -12.91 14.63
CA ILE A 440 17.11 -12.17 15.66
C ILE A 440 17.37 -13.05 16.89
N THR A 441 16.34 -13.70 17.42
CA THR A 441 16.46 -14.52 18.64
C THR A 441 17.31 -15.76 18.39
N TRP A 442 17.07 -16.45 17.28
CA TRP A 442 17.85 -17.62 16.86
C TRP A 442 19.34 -17.29 16.72
N ASN A 443 19.67 -16.17 16.08
CA ASN A 443 21.06 -15.76 15.83
C ASN A 443 21.66 -14.87 16.93
N ARG A 444 21.00 -14.74 18.09
CA ARG A 444 21.47 -13.95 19.23
C ARG A 444 21.85 -12.52 18.81
N GLY A 445 20.97 -11.85 18.08
CA GLY A 445 21.17 -10.46 17.65
C GLY A 445 21.17 -9.49 18.83
N ASN A 446 22.08 -8.53 18.87
CA ASN A 446 22.07 -7.45 19.85
C ASN A 446 21.25 -6.27 19.32
N VAL A 447 19.92 -6.44 19.36
CA VAL A 447 18.94 -5.52 18.78
C VAL A 447 17.82 -5.25 19.78
N THR A 448 17.51 -3.97 20.00
CA THR A 448 16.27 -3.55 20.69
C THR A 448 15.18 -3.31 19.66
N VAL A 449 14.07 -4.03 19.78
CA VAL A 449 12.92 -3.91 18.87
C VAL A 449 11.83 -3.07 19.52
N LEU A 450 11.28 -2.10 18.78
CA LEU A 450 10.13 -1.31 19.16
C LEU A 450 8.94 -1.72 18.30
N ILE A 451 7.95 -2.36 18.92
CA ILE A 451 6.66 -2.67 18.30
C ILE A 451 5.68 -1.57 18.68
N LEU A 452 5.21 -0.84 17.67
CA LEU A 452 4.30 0.28 17.84
C LEU A 452 2.85 -0.19 17.64
N ASP A 453 2.21 -0.66 18.72
CA ASP A 453 0.81 -1.08 18.70
C ASP A 453 -0.15 0.10 18.82
N ASN A 454 -0.58 0.56 17.63
CA ASN A 454 -1.62 1.57 17.44
C ASN A 454 -2.98 0.97 17.04
N ARG A 455 -3.09 -0.36 16.95
CA ARG A 455 -4.33 -1.09 16.63
C ARG A 455 -4.93 -0.67 15.30
N ALA A 456 -4.12 -0.32 14.30
CA ALA A 456 -4.61 0.16 13.02
C ALA A 456 -3.57 0.07 11.89
N VAL A 457 -4.00 -0.35 10.70
CA VAL A 457 -3.20 -0.13 9.49
C VAL A 457 -3.37 1.33 9.04
N GLY A 458 -2.55 2.22 9.59
CA GLY A 458 -2.83 3.67 9.62
C GLY A 458 -2.81 4.36 8.25
N MET A 459 -1.76 4.16 7.44
CA MET A 459 -1.57 4.94 6.19
C MET A 459 -2.57 4.58 5.09
N THR A 460 -3.26 3.45 5.22
CA THR A 460 -4.20 2.93 4.21
C THR A 460 -5.66 3.22 4.55
N GLY A 461 -5.94 3.87 5.69
CA GLY A 461 -7.30 4.24 6.11
C GLY A 461 -7.73 3.71 7.49
N GLY A 462 -6.83 3.07 8.24
CA GLY A 462 -7.11 2.62 9.61
C GLY A 462 -7.78 1.26 9.70
N GLN A 463 -7.48 0.36 8.77
CA GLN A 463 -8.11 -0.96 8.70
C GLN A 463 -7.79 -1.82 9.92
N ASP A 464 -8.78 -2.66 10.28
CA ASP A 464 -8.62 -3.71 11.28
C ASP A 464 -7.62 -4.78 10.81
N ASN A 465 -6.95 -5.39 11.79
CA ASN A 465 -5.96 -6.45 11.61
C ASN A 465 -5.98 -7.35 12.86
N PRO A 466 -5.26 -8.48 12.92
CA PRO A 466 -5.35 -9.38 14.07
C PRO A 466 -4.95 -8.77 15.43
N ALA A 467 -4.30 -7.60 15.44
CA ALA A 467 -4.01 -6.83 16.65
C ALA A 467 -5.19 -5.96 17.14
N THR A 468 -6.25 -5.78 16.35
CA THR A 468 -7.38 -4.89 16.71
C THR A 468 -8.49 -5.62 17.45
N GLY A 469 -8.64 -6.93 17.22
CA GLY A 469 -9.69 -7.75 17.81
C GLY A 469 -11.04 -7.62 17.11
N ARG A 470 -11.05 -7.20 15.84
CA ARG A 470 -12.25 -7.12 14.99
C ARG A 470 -11.97 -7.69 13.60
N ASP A 471 -12.98 -8.32 12.98
CA ASP A 471 -12.91 -8.73 11.56
C ASP A 471 -13.25 -7.57 10.61
N ILE A 472 -13.18 -7.79 9.31
CA ILE A 472 -13.48 -6.75 8.30
C ILE A 472 -14.92 -6.21 8.36
N ARG A 473 -15.84 -6.94 8.99
CA ARG A 473 -17.24 -6.52 9.19
C ARG A 473 -17.44 -5.82 10.54
N GLY A 474 -16.38 -5.66 11.33
CA GLY A 474 -16.42 -5.07 12.67
C GLY A 474 -16.93 -6.02 13.74
N ASN A 475 -17.10 -7.32 13.46
CA ASN A 475 -17.49 -8.28 14.49
C ASN A 475 -16.30 -8.56 15.42
N PRO A 476 -16.55 -8.88 16.71
CA PRO A 476 -15.48 -9.30 17.61
C PRO A 476 -14.69 -10.48 17.08
N ALA A 477 -13.35 -10.38 17.10
CA ALA A 477 -12.42 -11.41 16.68
C ALA A 477 -11.31 -11.60 17.74
N PRO A 478 -10.61 -12.75 17.75
CA PRO A 478 -9.45 -12.94 18.61
C PRO A 478 -8.40 -11.86 18.38
N ARG A 479 -7.87 -11.29 19.48
CA ARG A 479 -6.79 -10.29 19.44
C ARG A 479 -5.47 -10.94 19.83
N ILE A 480 -4.43 -10.69 19.04
CA ILE A 480 -3.08 -11.18 19.35
C ILE A 480 -2.49 -10.43 20.55
N ASP A 481 -1.97 -11.19 21.51
CA ASP A 481 -1.18 -10.68 22.63
C ASP A 481 0.30 -10.61 22.21
N PHE A 482 0.77 -9.41 21.91
CA PHE A 482 2.16 -9.21 21.46
C PHE A 482 3.19 -9.67 22.49
N ALA A 483 2.95 -9.47 23.80
CA ALA A 483 3.91 -9.87 24.83
C ALA A 483 4.08 -11.40 24.85
N LYS A 484 2.98 -12.16 24.76
CA LYS A 484 3.04 -13.63 24.64
C LYS A 484 3.64 -14.09 23.32
N LEU A 485 3.31 -13.42 22.22
CA LEU A 485 3.84 -13.76 20.90
C LEU A 485 5.36 -13.58 20.85
N VAL A 486 5.88 -12.45 21.33
CA VAL A 486 7.34 -12.21 21.30
C VAL A 486 8.08 -13.12 22.29
N GLU A 487 7.48 -13.47 23.43
CA GLU A 487 8.01 -14.49 24.34
C GLU A 487 8.11 -15.85 23.63
N ALA A 488 7.06 -16.25 22.90
CA ALA A 488 7.06 -17.49 22.12
C ALA A 488 8.07 -17.48 20.95
N LEU A 489 8.39 -16.31 20.40
CA LEU A 489 9.43 -16.13 19.38
C LEU A 489 10.85 -16.09 19.97
N GLY A 490 11.01 -16.30 21.28
CA GLY A 490 12.30 -16.54 21.93
C GLY A 490 12.89 -15.35 22.69
N VAL A 491 12.15 -14.26 22.88
CA VAL A 491 12.58 -13.13 23.71
C VAL A 491 12.37 -13.47 25.19
N ARG A 492 13.39 -13.24 26.03
CA ARG A 492 13.27 -13.49 27.47
C ARG A 492 12.22 -12.60 28.10
N ARG A 493 11.40 -13.15 29.00
CA ARG A 493 10.26 -12.45 29.62
C ARG A 493 10.67 -11.13 30.29
N GLU A 494 11.82 -11.10 30.95
CA GLU A 494 12.36 -9.92 31.61
C GLU A 494 12.85 -8.82 30.65
N ARG A 495 12.97 -9.12 29.35
CA ARG A 495 13.36 -8.20 28.27
C ARG A 495 12.17 -7.69 27.44
N ILE A 496 10.94 -8.04 27.84
CA ILE A 496 9.70 -7.58 27.20
C ILE A 496 9.11 -6.46 28.06
N ARG A 497 8.98 -5.26 27.50
CA ARG A 497 8.39 -4.10 28.18
C ARG A 497 7.19 -3.56 27.44
N VAL A 498 6.04 -3.50 28.10
CA VAL A 498 4.86 -2.78 27.59
C VAL A 498 4.80 -1.41 28.24
N VAL A 499 4.76 -0.35 27.44
CA VAL A 499 4.83 1.04 27.92
C VAL A 499 3.79 1.92 27.24
N ASP A 500 3.35 2.96 27.96
CA ASP A 500 2.50 4.01 27.41
C ASP A 500 3.38 5.06 26.71
N PRO A 501 3.26 5.25 25.38
CA PRO A 501 4.07 6.22 24.64
C PRO A 501 3.77 7.68 25.01
N TYR A 502 2.67 7.98 25.70
CA TYR A 502 2.41 9.32 26.23
C TYR A 502 3.16 9.61 27.54
N GLN A 503 3.76 8.60 28.18
CA GLN A 503 4.57 8.78 29.40
C GLN A 503 6.07 8.87 29.06
N LEU A 504 6.52 10.05 28.60
CA LEU A 504 7.88 10.22 28.05
C LEU A 504 9.00 9.78 29.01
N PRO A 505 8.97 10.08 30.33
CA PRO A 505 10.02 9.60 31.24
C PRO A 505 10.11 8.08 31.32
N VAL A 506 8.97 7.39 31.27
CA VAL A 506 8.90 5.91 31.34
C VAL A 506 9.44 5.31 30.05
N LEU A 507 8.98 5.81 28.90
CA LEU A 507 9.44 5.36 27.59
C LEU A 507 10.95 5.61 27.41
N PHE A 508 11.43 6.80 27.74
CA PHE A 508 12.86 7.13 27.61
C PHE A 508 13.73 6.27 28.54
N LYS A 509 13.26 5.98 29.76
CA LYS A 509 13.95 5.06 30.68
C LYS A 509 14.02 3.64 30.10
N ALA A 510 12.90 3.11 29.59
CA ALA A 510 12.87 1.79 28.97
C ALA A 510 13.85 1.69 27.79
N LEU A 511 13.86 2.69 26.90
CA LEU A 511 14.79 2.75 25.77
C LEU A 511 16.25 2.76 26.21
N ARG A 512 16.61 3.60 27.19
CA ARG A 512 17.99 3.68 27.70
C ARG A 512 18.46 2.43 28.42
N GLU A 513 17.55 1.69 29.04
CA GLU A 513 17.87 0.44 29.72
C GLU A 513 18.05 -0.68 28.71
N GLU A 514 17.07 -0.89 27.81
CA GLU A 514 17.08 -2.03 26.89
C GLU A 514 18.15 -1.92 25.78
N THR A 515 18.44 -0.71 25.29
CA THR A 515 19.52 -0.49 24.29
C THR A 515 20.93 -0.76 24.82
N LYS A 516 21.11 -0.91 26.14
CA LYS A 516 22.39 -1.27 26.75
C LYS A 516 22.58 -2.77 26.92
N ILE A 517 21.52 -3.56 26.80
CA ILE A 517 21.57 -5.00 26.99
C ILE A 517 22.12 -5.64 25.71
N GLU A 518 23.06 -6.58 25.86
CA GLU A 518 23.72 -7.26 24.75
C GLU A 518 22.97 -8.52 24.31
N GLU A 519 21.67 -8.39 24.09
CA GLU A 519 20.78 -9.48 23.65
C GLU A 519 19.49 -8.92 23.01
N PRO A 520 18.65 -9.76 22.38
CA PRO A 520 17.35 -9.33 21.88
C PRO A 520 16.43 -8.81 23.00
N SER A 521 15.93 -7.58 22.85
CA SER A 521 14.92 -6.99 23.74
C SER A 521 13.77 -6.36 22.96
N VAL A 522 12.58 -6.31 23.56
CA VAL A 522 11.38 -5.78 22.89
C VAL A 522 10.65 -4.78 23.79
N ILE A 523 10.37 -3.60 23.24
CA ILE A 523 9.49 -2.59 23.82
C ILE A 523 8.23 -2.51 22.96
N ILE A 524 7.06 -2.60 23.60
CA ILE A 524 5.74 -2.56 22.95
C ILE A 524 5.01 -1.31 23.46
N THR A 525 4.62 -0.40 22.58
CA THR A 525 3.75 0.73 22.94
C THR A 525 2.28 0.33 22.82
N ASN A 526 1.37 0.84 23.64
CA ASN A 526 0.01 0.29 23.76
C ASN A 526 -1.17 1.26 23.52
N GLN A 527 -0.96 2.38 22.82
CA GLN A 527 -1.97 3.42 22.61
C GLN A 527 -2.57 3.37 21.21
N PRO A 528 -3.91 3.42 21.07
CA PRO A 528 -4.57 3.33 19.77
C PRO A 528 -4.28 4.53 18.87
N CYS A 529 -4.46 4.34 17.57
CA CYS A 529 -4.43 5.40 16.59
C CYS A 529 -5.49 6.47 16.92
N VAL A 530 -5.12 7.74 16.82
CA VAL A 530 -6.03 8.87 17.12
C VAL A 530 -7.21 9.00 16.14
N LEU A 531 -7.18 8.24 15.05
CA LEU A 531 -8.20 8.24 14.00
C LEU A 531 -9.21 7.09 14.12
N ILE A 532 -9.01 6.14 15.06
CA ILE A 532 -9.95 5.03 15.27
C ILE A 532 -10.83 5.27 16.50
N GLY A 533 -11.97 4.58 16.55
CA GLY A 533 -12.96 4.73 17.63
C GLY A 533 -12.47 4.35 19.04
N ASP A 534 -11.36 3.63 19.14
CA ASP A 534 -10.78 3.22 20.42
C ASP A 534 -10.00 4.36 21.13
N TYR A 535 -9.74 5.48 20.45
CA TYR A 535 -9.02 6.62 21.04
C TYR A 535 -9.96 7.56 21.80
N GLU A 536 -9.70 7.73 23.09
CA GLU A 536 -10.45 8.64 23.95
C GLU A 536 -9.77 10.01 24.02
N LYS A 537 -10.46 11.05 23.54
CA LYS A 537 -9.97 12.43 23.59
C LYS A 537 -10.07 12.99 25.01
N LEU A 538 -9.05 13.74 25.42
CA LEU A 538 -9.02 14.50 26.67
C LEU A 538 -9.25 15.99 26.43
N ASN A 539 -9.33 16.77 27.51
CA ASN A 539 -9.49 18.22 27.42
C ASN A 539 -8.31 18.85 26.65
N PRO A 540 -8.57 19.71 25.66
CA PRO A 540 -7.51 20.34 24.87
C PRO A 540 -6.65 21.27 25.72
N TYR A 541 -5.44 21.54 25.23
CA TYR A 541 -4.48 22.46 25.86
C TYR A 541 -4.44 23.81 25.14
N ARG A 542 -4.01 24.83 25.87
CA ARG A 542 -3.63 26.16 25.36
C ARG A 542 -2.29 26.57 25.94
N VAL A 543 -1.67 27.59 25.35
CA VAL A 543 -0.50 28.27 25.92
C VAL A 543 -0.98 29.51 26.66
N ILE A 544 -0.42 29.78 27.85
CA ILE A 544 -0.52 31.07 28.54
C ILE A 544 0.61 31.94 28.00
N ASP A 545 0.27 32.94 27.19
CA ASP A 545 1.26 33.75 26.44
C ASP A 545 2.24 34.45 27.39
N GLU A 546 1.77 34.89 28.56
CA GLU A 546 2.58 35.59 29.56
C GLU A 546 3.62 34.68 30.25
N GLU A 547 3.37 33.37 30.31
CA GLU A 547 4.27 32.38 30.92
C GLU A 547 5.21 31.74 29.88
N CYS A 548 4.92 31.90 28.60
CA CYS A 548 5.73 31.32 27.53
C CYS A 548 7.09 32.03 27.43
N THR A 549 8.17 31.32 27.77
CA THR A 549 9.55 31.85 27.70
C THR A 549 10.17 31.77 26.30
N GLY A 550 9.46 31.22 25.32
CA GLY A 550 9.98 31.01 23.97
C GLY A 550 11.09 29.94 23.88
N CYS A 551 11.21 29.05 24.87
CA CYS A 551 12.29 28.04 24.91
C CYS A 551 12.28 27.03 23.75
N GLY A 552 11.13 26.83 23.09
CA GLY A 552 11.01 26.00 21.90
C GLY A 552 10.85 24.49 22.12
N ASN A 553 11.06 23.97 23.34
CA ASN A 553 11.05 22.52 23.61
C ASN A 553 9.76 21.80 23.18
N CYS A 554 8.60 22.49 23.24
CA CYS A 554 7.34 21.92 22.82
C CYS A 554 7.27 21.64 21.30
N PHE A 555 8.04 22.37 20.48
CA PHE A 555 8.13 22.11 19.03
C PHE A 555 8.90 20.82 18.72
N GLU A 556 9.84 20.41 19.58
CA GLU A 556 10.60 19.16 19.39
C GLU A 556 9.71 17.91 19.47
N VAL A 557 8.54 18.01 20.12
CA VAL A 557 7.52 16.95 20.12
C VAL A 557 6.93 16.73 18.73
N GLY A 558 6.99 17.71 17.82
CA GLY A 558 6.55 17.58 16.43
C GLY A 558 5.03 17.54 16.23
N CYS A 559 4.23 17.97 17.22
CA CYS A 559 2.77 17.97 17.11
C CYS A 559 2.27 19.08 16.16
N PRO A 560 1.49 18.78 15.10
CA PRO A 560 1.00 19.80 14.16
C PRO A 560 0.07 20.86 14.76
N ALA A 561 -0.49 20.62 15.95
CA ALA A 561 -1.33 21.61 16.65
C ALA A 561 -0.51 22.73 17.31
N ILE A 562 0.82 22.64 17.33
CA ILE A 562 1.69 23.65 17.95
C ILE A 562 2.19 24.58 16.84
N HIS A 563 1.73 25.83 16.86
CA HIS A 563 2.06 26.85 15.88
C HIS A 563 3.09 27.83 16.44
N LEU A 564 4.04 28.21 15.59
CA LEU A 564 4.95 29.31 15.86
C LEU A 564 4.22 30.64 15.64
N THR A 565 4.12 31.47 16.67
CA THR A 565 3.48 32.79 16.59
C THR A 565 4.48 33.90 16.32
N ARG A 566 5.65 33.85 16.98
CA ARG A 566 6.71 34.83 16.82
C ARG A 566 8.08 34.22 17.12
N ARG A 567 9.12 34.79 16.48
CA ARG A 567 10.53 34.54 16.75
C ARG A 567 11.16 35.79 17.33
N GLU A 568 12.02 35.63 18.33
CA GLU A 568 12.85 36.71 18.86
C GLU A 568 14.29 36.24 18.97
N LYS A 569 15.25 37.13 18.73
CA LYS A 569 16.67 36.83 18.89
C LYS A 569 17.19 37.50 20.16
N VAL A 570 17.74 36.71 21.06
CA VAL A 570 18.30 37.21 22.33
C VAL A 570 19.74 36.75 22.45
N VAL A 571 20.63 37.69 22.79
CA VAL A 571 22.01 37.39 23.12
C VAL A 571 22.09 37.04 24.60
N LYS A 572 22.41 35.79 24.92
CA LYS A 572 22.60 35.35 26.31
C LYS A 572 23.83 36.04 26.92
N PRO A 573 23.94 36.14 28.26
CA PRO A 573 25.14 36.67 28.93
C PRO A 573 26.45 35.98 28.51
N SER A 574 26.37 34.74 27.99
CA SER A 574 27.50 34.00 27.43
C SER A 574 27.93 34.47 26.02
N GLY A 575 27.33 35.54 25.48
CA GLY A 575 27.54 36.01 24.10
C GLY A 575 26.87 35.13 23.02
N LYS A 576 26.17 34.06 23.42
CA LYS A 576 25.50 33.14 22.47
C LYS A 576 24.17 33.74 22.04
N GLU A 577 24.00 33.95 20.74
CA GLU A 577 22.70 34.29 20.14
C GLU A 577 21.79 33.06 20.18
N VAL A 578 20.60 33.22 20.73
CA VAL A 578 19.57 32.19 20.82
C VAL A 578 18.28 32.75 20.24
N GLU A 579 17.68 31.98 19.35
CA GLU A 579 16.34 32.26 18.83
C GLU A 579 15.29 31.70 19.80
N LEU A 580 14.44 32.57 20.31
CA LEU A 580 13.25 32.24 21.08
C LEU A 580 12.09 31.99 20.11
N MET A 581 11.36 30.90 20.33
CA MET A 581 10.23 30.47 19.53
C MET A 581 9.00 30.38 20.42
N PHE A 582 8.06 31.32 20.24
CA PHE A 582 6.83 31.38 21.03
C PHE A 582 5.74 30.54 20.37
N ALA A 583 5.03 29.77 21.18
CA ALA A 583 4.09 28.77 20.73
C ALA A 583 2.65 29.19 21.00
N ARG A 584 1.73 28.79 20.11
CA ARG A 584 0.28 28.72 20.35
C ARG A 584 -0.17 27.29 20.05
N ILE A 585 -1.08 26.75 20.85
CA ILE A 585 -1.74 25.48 20.54
C ILE A 585 -3.08 25.78 19.86
N GLU A 586 -3.28 25.22 18.67
CA GLU A 586 -4.59 25.24 18.02
C GLU A 586 -5.54 24.31 18.77
N THR A 587 -6.39 24.93 19.57
CA THR A 587 -7.19 24.25 20.61
C THR A 587 -8.26 23.37 19.96
N GLU A 588 -8.79 23.77 18.80
CA GLU A 588 -9.79 23.00 18.05
C GLU A 588 -9.22 21.69 17.49
N ALA A 589 -7.92 21.67 17.19
CA ALA A 589 -7.23 20.47 16.71
C ALA A 589 -6.69 19.60 17.86
N CYS A 590 -6.39 20.19 19.01
CA CYS A 590 -5.78 19.50 20.15
C CYS A 590 -6.73 18.45 20.76
N THR A 591 -6.20 17.25 21.05
CA THR A 591 -6.97 16.16 21.68
C THR A 591 -6.52 15.83 23.11
N GLY A 592 -5.65 16.67 23.70
CA GLY A 592 -5.32 16.57 25.13
C GLY A 592 -4.33 15.47 25.54
N CYS A 593 -3.49 14.93 24.65
CA CYS A 593 -2.55 13.84 24.98
C CYS A 593 -1.44 14.17 26.02
N GLY A 594 -1.18 15.45 26.31
CA GLY A 594 -0.21 15.88 27.33
C GLY A 594 1.28 15.77 26.95
N LEU A 595 1.61 15.28 25.75
CA LEU A 595 3.01 15.13 25.30
C LEU A 595 3.82 16.43 25.35
N CYS A 596 3.21 17.56 24.96
CA CYS A 596 3.88 18.86 24.94
C CYS A 596 4.02 19.53 26.31
N VAL A 597 3.25 19.06 27.31
CA VAL A 597 3.30 19.58 28.69
C VAL A 597 4.61 19.17 29.35
N GLN A 598 5.01 17.91 29.18
CA GLN A 598 6.20 17.33 29.81
C GLN A 598 7.52 18.06 29.50
N PRO A 599 7.81 18.50 28.25
CA PRO A 599 8.99 19.31 27.94
C PRO A 599 8.84 20.82 28.23
N CYS A 600 7.65 21.29 28.65
CA CYS A 600 7.38 22.69 28.94
C CYS A 600 7.87 23.07 30.34
N ALA A 601 9.17 23.40 30.46
CA ALA A 601 9.78 23.84 31.71
C ALA A 601 9.06 25.02 32.42
N PRO A 602 8.53 26.06 31.75
CA PRO A 602 7.83 27.14 32.43
C PRO A 602 6.38 26.81 32.81
N GLU A 603 5.89 25.59 32.53
CA GLU A 603 4.51 25.15 32.80
C GLU A 603 3.42 25.99 32.09
N ALA A 604 3.80 26.75 31.07
CA ALA A 604 2.92 27.63 30.30
C ALA A 604 1.84 26.91 29.47
N ILE A 605 1.80 25.57 29.45
CA ILE A 605 0.82 24.78 28.70
C ILE A 605 -0.19 24.19 29.68
N VAL A 606 -1.42 24.68 29.62
CA VAL A 606 -2.50 24.32 30.55
C VAL A 606 -3.76 23.87 29.81
N HIS A 607 -4.64 23.12 30.48
CA HIS A 607 -5.93 22.77 29.88
C HIS A 607 -6.78 24.01 29.61
N LEU A 608 -7.54 24.01 28.50
CA LEU A 608 -8.46 25.09 28.13
C LEU A 608 -9.54 25.32 29.20
N ALA A 609 -10.06 24.23 29.77
CA ALA A 609 -11.01 24.23 30.87
C ALA A 609 -10.41 23.49 32.08
N PRO A 610 -10.69 23.91 33.33
CA PRO A 610 -10.22 23.20 34.51
C PRO A 610 -10.70 21.75 34.46
N VAL A 611 -9.79 20.78 34.62
CA VAL A 611 -10.15 19.37 34.73
C VAL A 611 -10.92 19.21 36.04
N ILE A 612 -12.25 19.09 35.98
CA ILE A 612 -13.03 18.59 37.10
C ILE A 612 -12.60 17.13 37.26
N LYS A 613 -11.71 16.85 38.23
CA LYS A 613 -11.37 15.47 38.58
C LYS A 613 -12.68 14.74 38.88
N PRO A 614 -12.99 13.60 38.22
CA PRO A 614 -14.10 12.79 38.65
C PRO A 614 -13.84 12.37 40.09
N VAL A 615 -14.77 12.73 40.99
CA VAL A 615 -14.79 12.22 42.35
C VAL A 615 -15.00 10.71 42.22
N VAL A 616 -13.94 9.93 42.45
CA VAL A 616 -14.06 8.47 42.55
C VAL A 616 -14.93 8.20 43.78
N PRO A 617 -16.13 7.61 43.65
CA PRO A 617 -16.88 7.18 44.81
C PRO A 617 -16.09 6.02 45.42
N ILE A 618 -15.58 6.21 46.64
CA ILE A 618 -15.09 5.11 47.45
C ILE A 618 -16.30 4.19 47.67
N ARG A 619 -16.35 3.06 46.97
CA ARG A 619 -17.28 1.98 47.35
C ARG A 619 -16.78 1.43 48.69
N PRO A 620 -17.62 1.38 49.74
CA PRO A 620 -17.24 0.76 51.00
C PRO A 620 -16.96 -0.74 50.78
N LEU A 621 -16.00 -1.23 51.57
CA LEU A 621 -15.34 -2.55 51.54
C LEU A 621 -16.26 -3.75 51.31
#